data_AF-A0A938W6A3-F1
#
_entry.id   AF-A0A938W6A3-F1
#
_cell.length_a   1.000
_cell.length_b   1.000
_cell.length_c   1.000
_cell.angle_alpha   90.00
_cell.angle_beta   90.00
_cell.angle_gamma   90.00
#
_symmetry.space_group_name_H-M   'P 1'
#
loop_
_entity.id
_entity.type
_entity.pdbx_description
1 polymer ?
#
loop_
_entity_poly.entity_id
_entity_poly.type
_entity_poly.pdbx_seq_one_letter_code
_entity_poly.pdbx_strand_id
1 'polypeptide(L)'
;MTRERVLAAVQELNYLVPKRVPITRSQVTHLGLLILPLQPDPLTNPFYTDVYHGVEQSCREAHINLSLCALDIAGDRLRSIPALTQDDRISGVIMVGAIPLPVLEELSCALMARRGHNRFPFVLANNWFPGCTWDAVVIDNAAGVTLALESLFKWGHHQIAFIGGPRHPSILERTTTYEKVMQQHGLHPRIIPASGLDPQDGECAVDELLRSSADATAILCANDSQAIGAMRRLKEQGHAVFRRPS
;
A
#
# COMPACT_ATOMS: atom_id res chain seq x y z
N MET A 1 22.52 -46.01 -22.34
CA MET A 1 23.23 -46.45 -21.12
C MET A 1 23.72 -45.31 -20.22
N THR A 2 24.25 -44.19 -20.72
CA THR A 2 24.74 -43.08 -19.84
C THR A 2 23.62 -42.21 -19.25
N ARG A 3 22.48 -42.09 -19.94
CA ARG A 3 21.33 -41.26 -19.51
C ARG A 3 20.54 -41.88 -18.35
N GLU A 4 20.36 -43.20 -18.34
CA GLU A 4 19.60 -43.91 -17.31
C GLU A 4 20.34 -43.96 -15.97
N ARG A 5 21.68 -44.10 -16.00
CA ARG A 5 22.51 -44.05 -14.79
C ARG A 5 22.52 -42.66 -14.12
N VAL A 6 22.43 -41.59 -14.91
CA VAL A 6 22.33 -40.21 -14.39
C VAL A 6 20.96 -39.94 -13.77
N LEU A 7 19.88 -40.47 -14.35
CA LEU A 7 18.53 -40.32 -13.81
C LEU A 7 18.31 -41.13 -12.51
N ALA A 8 18.94 -42.30 -12.39
CA ALA A 8 18.89 -43.09 -11.16
C ALA A 8 19.60 -42.40 -9.98
N ALA A 9 20.77 -41.78 -10.23
CA ALA A 9 21.51 -41.04 -9.20
C ALA A 9 20.80 -39.76 -8.72
N VAL A 10 19.99 -39.14 -9.58
CA VAL A 10 19.16 -37.97 -9.26
C VAL A 10 18.04 -38.32 -8.26
N GLN A 11 17.44 -39.51 -8.38
CA GLN A 11 16.36 -39.96 -7.50
C GLN A 11 16.85 -40.36 -6.10
N GLU A 12 18.06 -40.93 -5.98
CA GLU A 12 18.66 -41.27 -4.67
C GLU A 12 19.09 -40.05 -3.85
N LEU A 13 19.41 -38.92 -4.49
CA LEU A 13 19.95 -37.72 -3.83
C LEU A 13 18.90 -36.63 -3.52
N ASN A 14 17.61 -36.91 -3.78
CA ASN A 14 16.53 -35.92 -3.66
C ASN A 14 16.84 -34.61 -4.43
N TYR A 15 17.65 -34.71 -5.49
CA TYR A 15 18.12 -33.57 -6.25
C TYR A 15 17.00 -33.19 -7.23
N LEU A 16 16.33 -32.06 -6.99
CA LEU A 16 15.36 -31.51 -7.93
C LEU A 16 16.09 -31.14 -9.23
N VAL A 17 16.04 -32.02 -10.23
CA VAL A 17 16.46 -31.66 -11.59
C VAL A 17 15.51 -30.56 -12.05
N PRO A 18 16.00 -29.34 -12.37
CA PRO A 18 15.14 -28.33 -12.94
C PRO A 18 14.59 -28.89 -14.25
N LYS A 19 13.28 -29.10 -14.33
CA LYS A 19 12.61 -29.35 -15.61
C LYS A 19 12.83 -28.08 -16.44
N ARG A 20 13.88 -28.05 -17.26
CA ARG A 20 14.04 -27.09 -18.34
C ARG A 20 12.97 -27.41 -19.39
N VAL A 21 11.77 -26.88 -19.16
CA VAL A 21 10.75 -26.75 -20.19
C VAL A 21 11.32 -25.76 -21.21
N PRO A 22 11.35 -26.08 -22.52
CA PRO A 22 11.78 -25.12 -23.54
C PRO A 22 10.87 -23.90 -23.48
N ILE A 23 11.45 -22.75 -23.11
CA ILE A 23 10.72 -21.50 -22.92
C ILE A 23 10.35 -20.95 -24.30
N THR A 24 9.09 -21.10 -24.69
CA THR A 24 8.52 -20.33 -25.81
C THR A 24 8.40 -18.85 -25.40
N ARG A 25 8.73 -17.95 -26.33
CA ARG A 25 8.97 -16.50 -26.17
C ARG A 25 7.82 -15.64 -25.62
N SER A 26 6.76 -16.20 -25.03
CA SER A 26 5.53 -15.47 -24.67
C SER A 26 4.88 -15.81 -23.33
N GLN A 27 5.49 -16.62 -22.47
CA GLN A 27 4.91 -16.95 -21.16
C GLN A 27 5.60 -16.17 -20.04
N VAL A 28 4.85 -15.35 -19.31
CA VAL A 28 5.30 -14.74 -18.05
C VAL A 28 5.58 -15.86 -17.06
N THR A 29 6.80 -15.92 -16.53
CA THR A 29 7.19 -16.97 -15.57
C THR A 29 7.54 -16.42 -14.20
N HIS A 30 7.95 -15.15 -14.12
CA HIS A 30 8.35 -14.50 -12.87
C HIS A 30 7.87 -13.04 -12.85
N LEU A 31 7.30 -12.63 -11.72
CA LEU A 31 6.89 -11.26 -11.45
C LEU A 31 7.59 -10.74 -10.19
N GLY A 32 7.82 -9.42 -10.17
CA GLY A 32 8.30 -8.73 -8.99
C GLY A 32 7.19 -8.02 -8.25
N LEU A 33 7.23 -8.09 -6.93
CA LEU A 33 6.40 -7.29 -6.04
C LEU A 33 7.31 -6.37 -5.25
N LEU A 34 7.22 -5.07 -5.53
CA LEU A 34 7.98 -4.03 -4.87
C LEU A 34 7.05 -3.34 -3.87
N ILE A 35 7.46 -3.28 -2.61
CA ILE A 35 6.67 -2.67 -1.55
C ILE A 35 7.45 -1.56 -0.87
N LEU A 36 6.76 -0.49 -0.49
CA LEU A 36 7.32 0.51 0.41
C LEU A 36 7.01 0.14 1.87
N PRO A 37 8.00 -0.26 2.68
CA PRO A 37 7.77 -0.45 4.11
C PRO A 37 7.35 0.88 4.75
N LEU A 38 6.13 0.91 5.31
CA LEU A 38 5.69 2.01 6.20
C LEU A 38 6.21 1.83 7.63
N GLN A 39 6.68 0.64 7.98
CA GLN A 39 7.23 0.26 9.28
C GLN A 39 8.56 -0.48 9.11
N PRO A 40 9.40 -0.61 10.17
CA PRO A 40 10.66 -1.37 10.10
C PRO A 40 10.49 -2.81 9.57
N ASP A 41 9.29 -3.38 9.68
CA ASP A 41 8.91 -4.61 8.98
C ASP A 41 7.65 -4.36 8.13
N PRO A 42 7.72 -4.47 6.79
CA PRO A 42 6.54 -4.33 5.95
C PRO A 42 5.46 -5.40 6.18
N LEU A 43 5.82 -6.56 6.73
CA LEU A 43 4.89 -7.67 7.02
C LEU A 43 4.05 -7.44 8.29
N THR A 44 4.37 -6.42 9.10
CA THR A 44 3.58 -6.10 10.30
C THR A 44 2.34 -5.29 9.98
N ASN A 45 2.23 -4.72 8.78
CA ASN A 45 1.05 -4.01 8.35
C ASN A 45 0.08 -4.98 7.67
N PRO A 46 -1.09 -5.29 8.27
CA PRO A 46 -2.05 -6.24 7.71
C PRO A 46 -2.45 -5.93 6.27
N PHE A 47 -2.50 -4.65 5.89
CA PHE A 47 -2.81 -4.24 4.52
C PHE A 47 -1.85 -4.83 3.49
N TYR A 48 -0.53 -4.75 3.73
CA TYR A 48 0.45 -5.27 2.77
C TYR A 48 0.48 -6.79 2.75
N THR A 49 0.21 -7.43 3.89
CA THR A 49 0.10 -8.90 3.99
C THR A 49 -1.07 -9.42 3.17
N ASP A 50 -2.25 -8.78 3.24
CA ASP A 50 -3.42 -9.18 2.44
C ASP A 50 -3.20 -8.96 0.94
N VAL A 51 -2.59 -7.83 0.55
CA VAL A 51 -2.22 -7.58 -0.85
C VAL A 51 -1.20 -8.61 -1.34
N TYR A 52 -0.18 -8.91 -0.54
CA TYR A 52 0.79 -9.95 -0.85
C TYR A 52 0.11 -11.30 -1.06
N HIS A 53 -0.78 -11.72 -0.16
CA HIS A 53 -1.50 -12.98 -0.28
C HIS A 53 -2.35 -13.04 -1.56
N GLY A 54 -3.06 -11.96 -1.91
CA GLY A 54 -3.84 -11.90 -3.15
C GLY A 54 -2.98 -12.01 -4.40
N VAL A 55 -1.84 -11.31 -4.44
CA VAL A 55 -0.89 -11.38 -5.56
C VAL A 55 -0.24 -12.76 -5.64
N GLU A 56 0.22 -13.32 -4.51
CA GLU A 56 0.84 -14.64 -4.44
C GLU A 56 -0.13 -15.73 -4.88
N GLN A 57 -1.38 -15.70 -4.40
CA GLN A 57 -2.39 -16.66 -4.81
C GLN A 57 -2.63 -16.60 -6.32
N SER A 58 -2.77 -15.40 -6.88
CA SER A 58 -2.98 -15.21 -8.32
C SER A 58 -1.78 -15.72 -9.14
N CYS A 59 -0.56 -15.46 -8.67
CA CYS A 59 0.67 -15.96 -9.30
C CYS A 59 0.73 -17.49 -9.23
N ARG A 60 0.40 -18.09 -8.08
CA ARG A 60 0.39 -19.54 -7.87
C ARG A 60 -0.60 -20.25 -8.80
N GLU A 61 -1.81 -19.72 -8.94
CA GLU A 61 -2.84 -20.25 -9.86
C GLU A 61 -2.40 -20.17 -11.32
N ALA A 62 -1.63 -19.14 -11.68
CA ALA A 62 -1.07 -18.96 -13.02
C ALA A 62 0.28 -19.68 -13.25
N HIS A 63 0.81 -20.40 -12.26
CA HIS A 63 2.15 -21.00 -12.27
C HIS A 63 3.29 -19.99 -12.52
N ILE A 64 3.14 -18.78 -11.99
CA ILE A 64 4.11 -17.68 -12.03
C ILE A 64 4.83 -17.60 -10.68
N ASN A 65 6.15 -17.48 -10.70
CA ASN A 65 6.94 -17.23 -9.50
C ASN A 65 6.83 -15.75 -9.08
N LEU A 66 6.68 -15.50 -7.79
CA LEU A 66 6.65 -14.15 -7.22
C LEU A 66 7.92 -13.89 -6.42
N SER A 67 8.60 -12.78 -6.69
CA SER A 67 9.71 -12.28 -5.88
C SER A 67 9.32 -11.01 -5.17
N LEU A 68 9.33 -11.03 -3.83
CA LEU A 68 9.05 -9.86 -3.00
C LEU A 68 10.33 -9.08 -2.72
N CYS A 69 10.27 -7.76 -2.83
CA CYS A 69 11.36 -6.87 -2.46
C CYS A 69 10.83 -5.60 -1.80
N ALA A 70 11.34 -5.29 -0.60
CA ALA A 70 11.10 -4.01 0.04
C ALA A 70 12.03 -2.95 -0.55
N LEU A 71 11.49 -1.79 -0.88
CA LEU A 71 12.25 -0.65 -1.38
C LEU A 71 12.97 0.06 -0.22
N ASP A 72 14.25 0.36 -0.43
CA ASP A 72 15.05 1.19 0.47
C ASP A 72 15.08 2.63 -0.05
N ILE A 73 14.29 3.50 0.56
CA ILE A 73 14.15 4.91 0.17
C ILE A 73 14.62 5.86 1.28
N ALA A 74 15.11 7.03 0.87
CA ALA A 74 15.40 8.16 1.76
C ALA A 74 14.73 9.43 1.19
N GLY A 75 13.60 9.81 1.80
CA GLY A 75 12.72 10.82 1.20
C GLY A 75 12.21 10.33 -0.15
N ASP A 76 12.38 11.14 -1.19
CA ASP A 76 11.90 10.82 -2.54
C ASP A 76 12.95 10.14 -3.44
N ARG A 77 13.93 9.44 -2.85
CA ARG A 77 15.03 8.80 -3.61
C ARG A 77 15.29 7.37 -3.16
N LEU A 78 15.63 6.50 -4.11
CA LEU A 78 16.16 5.17 -3.81
C LEU A 78 17.58 5.29 -3.25
N ARG A 79 17.87 4.54 -2.18
CA ARG A 79 19.25 4.35 -1.72
C ARG A 79 19.98 3.31 -2.55
N SER A 80 19.25 2.31 -3.02
CA SER A 80 19.78 1.26 -3.88
C SER A 80 18.71 0.77 -4.85
N ILE A 81 19.13 0.47 -6.07
CA ILE A 81 18.28 -0.17 -7.06
C ILE A 81 18.02 -1.62 -6.61
N PRO A 82 16.76 -2.06 -6.47
CA PRO A 82 16.46 -3.39 -5.99
C PRO A 82 17.09 -4.47 -6.86
N ALA A 83 17.71 -5.49 -6.26
CA ALA A 83 18.34 -6.60 -6.97
C ALA A 83 17.37 -7.31 -7.93
N LEU A 84 16.08 -7.31 -7.60
CA LEU A 84 15.00 -7.83 -8.44
C LEU A 84 14.97 -7.18 -9.83
N THR A 85 15.28 -5.88 -9.92
CA THR A 85 15.32 -5.18 -11.21
C THR A 85 16.47 -5.63 -12.12
N GLN A 86 17.43 -6.37 -11.55
CA GLN A 86 18.59 -6.93 -12.24
C GLN A 86 18.30 -8.36 -12.73
N ASP A 87 17.21 -8.99 -12.31
CA ASP A 87 16.89 -10.37 -12.65
C ASP A 87 16.19 -10.44 -14.01
N ASP A 88 16.89 -11.04 -14.98
CA ASP A 88 16.39 -11.12 -16.35
C ASP A 88 15.12 -11.96 -16.51
N ARG A 89 14.73 -12.74 -15.50
CA ARG A 89 13.49 -13.55 -15.51
C ARG A 89 12.24 -12.72 -15.22
N ILE A 90 12.38 -11.59 -14.52
CA ILE A 90 11.25 -10.75 -14.13
C ILE A 90 10.65 -10.10 -15.37
N SER A 91 9.41 -10.48 -15.67
CA SER A 91 8.70 -10.04 -16.88
C SER A 91 7.78 -8.83 -16.65
N GLY A 92 7.64 -8.39 -15.40
CA GLY A 92 6.83 -7.24 -14.99
C GLY A 92 6.93 -7.02 -13.48
N VAL A 93 6.55 -5.82 -13.02
CA VAL A 93 6.55 -5.49 -11.58
C VAL A 93 5.22 -4.88 -11.13
N ILE A 94 4.81 -5.28 -9.94
CA ILE A 94 3.71 -4.68 -9.19
C ILE A 94 4.34 -3.84 -8.08
N MET A 95 3.98 -2.57 -8.00
CA MET A 95 4.49 -1.60 -7.02
C MET A 95 3.36 -1.22 -6.07
N VAL A 96 3.48 -1.60 -4.80
CA VAL A 96 2.41 -1.45 -3.81
C VAL A 96 2.73 -0.33 -2.83
N GLY A 97 1.72 0.48 -2.55
CA GLY A 97 1.76 1.51 -1.52
C GLY A 97 2.26 2.85 -2.02
N ALA A 98 2.36 3.80 -1.09
CA ALA A 98 2.58 5.21 -1.35
C ALA A 98 4.03 5.56 -1.76
N ILE A 99 4.55 4.87 -2.77
CA ILE A 99 5.88 5.07 -3.35
C ILE A 99 5.92 6.46 -4.04
N PRO A 100 6.89 7.32 -3.72
CA PRO A 100 7.03 8.63 -4.36
C PRO A 100 7.21 8.54 -5.88
N LEU A 101 6.67 9.52 -6.62
CA LEU A 101 6.78 9.57 -8.08
C LEU A 101 8.24 9.50 -8.58
N PRO A 102 9.21 10.24 -8.01
CA PRO A 102 10.60 10.16 -8.50
C PRO A 102 11.20 8.75 -8.34
N VAL A 103 10.80 8.00 -7.31
CA VAL A 103 11.22 6.61 -7.10
C VAL A 103 10.60 5.69 -8.16
N LEU A 104 9.32 5.88 -8.48
CA LEU A 104 8.66 5.12 -9.56
C LEU A 104 9.31 5.38 -10.92
N GLU A 105 9.63 6.64 -11.22
CA GLU A 105 10.32 7.04 -12.45
C GLU A 105 11.72 6.44 -12.54
N GLU A 106 12.48 6.46 -11.44
CA GLU A 106 13.82 5.86 -11.36
C GLU A 106 13.78 4.35 -11.59
N LEU A 107 12.86 3.63 -10.92
CA LEU A 107 12.65 2.19 -11.12
C LEU A 107 12.24 1.87 -12.56
N SER A 108 11.33 2.68 -13.11
CA SER A 108 10.84 2.52 -14.48
C SER A 108 11.97 2.67 -15.48
N CYS A 109 12.78 3.73 -15.34
CA CYS A 109 13.95 3.96 -16.19
C CYS A 109 14.98 2.83 -16.08
N ALA A 110 15.30 2.37 -14.86
CA ALA A 110 16.27 1.30 -14.64
C ALA A 110 15.85 -0.03 -15.30
N LEU A 111 14.57 -0.37 -15.19
CA LEU A 111 14.00 -1.57 -15.80
C LEU A 111 13.91 -1.47 -17.33
N MET A 112 13.48 -0.33 -17.88
CA MET A 112 13.43 -0.12 -19.33
C MET A 112 14.81 -0.11 -19.99
N ALA A 113 15.78 0.59 -19.39
CA ALA A 113 17.14 0.72 -19.92
C ALA A 113 17.83 -0.64 -20.06
N ARG A 114 17.60 -1.56 -19.12
CA ARG A 114 18.15 -2.91 -19.18
C ARG A 114 17.53 -3.79 -20.26
N ARG A 115 16.23 -3.65 -20.49
CA ARG A 115 15.49 -4.57 -21.37
C ARG A 115 15.50 -4.14 -22.83
N GLY A 116 16.04 -2.95 -23.14
CA GLY A 116 16.05 -2.43 -24.52
C GLY A 116 14.64 -2.27 -25.10
N HIS A 117 13.64 -2.18 -24.24
CA HIS A 117 12.23 -2.13 -24.60
C HIS A 117 11.61 -0.89 -23.96
N ASN A 118 10.94 -0.06 -24.78
CA ASN A 118 10.15 1.09 -24.31
C ASN A 118 8.89 0.69 -23.51
N ARG A 119 8.67 -0.60 -23.23
CA ARG A 119 7.45 -1.13 -22.61
C ARG A 119 7.77 -2.31 -21.70
N PHE A 120 8.38 -2.04 -20.55
CA PHE A 120 8.35 -2.98 -19.44
C PHE A 120 7.02 -2.82 -18.69
N PRO A 121 6.28 -3.90 -18.35
CA PRO A 121 5.00 -3.77 -17.65
C PRO A 121 5.16 -3.33 -16.19
N PHE A 122 4.44 -2.28 -15.82
CA PHE A 122 4.35 -1.75 -14.45
C PHE A 122 2.90 -1.63 -14.05
N VAL A 123 2.55 -2.17 -12.88
CA VAL A 123 1.23 -1.99 -12.27
C VAL A 123 1.41 -1.36 -10.89
N LEU A 124 0.73 -0.26 -10.64
CA LEU A 124 0.61 0.33 -9.32
C LEU A 124 -0.55 -0.31 -8.56
N ALA A 125 -0.35 -0.58 -7.28
CA ALA A 125 -1.42 -1.03 -6.38
C ALA A 125 -1.50 -0.09 -5.18
N ASN A 126 -2.69 0.46 -4.95
CA ASN A 126 -2.96 1.48 -3.92
C ASN A 126 -2.07 2.73 -4.08
N ASN A 127 -1.73 3.06 -5.33
CA ASN A 127 -0.96 4.25 -5.69
C ASN A 127 -1.32 4.70 -7.11
N TRP A 128 -1.30 6.00 -7.36
CA TRP A 128 -1.53 6.59 -8.66
C TRP A 128 -1.05 8.04 -8.68
N PHE A 129 -0.74 8.55 -9.87
CA PHE A 129 -0.38 9.95 -10.08
C PHE A 129 -1.09 10.49 -11.33
N PRO A 130 -1.60 11.73 -11.31
CA PRO A 130 -2.17 12.36 -12.50
C PRO A 130 -1.17 12.38 -13.66
N GLY A 131 -1.61 11.99 -14.85
CA GLY A 131 -0.80 12.03 -16.07
C GLY A 131 0.23 10.90 -16.23
N CYS A 132 0.34 9.97 -15.29
CA CYS A 132 1.18 8.78 -15.46
C CYS A 132 0.52 7.75 -16.39
N THR A 133 1.36 7.02 -17.14
CA THR A 133 0.91 6.00 -18.12
C THR A 133 0.90 4.57 -17.55
N TRP A 134 1.16 4.41 -16.25
CA TRP A 134 1.16 3.11 -15.60
C TRP A 134 -0.26 2.65 -15.28
N ASP A 135 -0.53 1.36 -15.47
CA ASP A 135 -1.77 0.75 -15.01
C ASP A 135 -1.81 0.82 -13.48
N ALA A 136 -3.00 1.07 -12.92
CA ALA A 136 -3.18 1.21 -11.48
C ALA A 136 -4.44 0.50 -10.99
N VAL A 137 -4.30 -0.22 -9.89
CA VAL A 137 -5.41 -0.77 -9.11
C VAL A 137 -5.52 0.05 -7.83
N VAL A 138 -6.57 0.86 -7.74
CA VAL A 138 -6.80 1.78 -6.63
C VAL A 138 -8.20 1.61 -6.06
N ILE A 139 -8.35 1.99 -4.80
CA ILE A 139 -9.65 2.07 -4.13
C ILE A 139 -10.26 3.45 -4.43
N ASP A 140 -11.58 3.50 -4.58
CA ASP A 140 -12.32 4.76 -4.59
C ASP A 140 -12.33 5.37 -3.19
N ASN A 141 -11.30 6.15 -2.87
CA ASN A 141 -11.16 6.76 -1.55
C ASN A 141 -12.24 7.80 -1.29
N ALA A 142 -12.71 8.49 -2.34
CA ALA A 142 -13.76 9.47 -2.23
C ALA A 142 -15.07 8.80 -1.77
N ALA A 143 -15.49 7.72 -2.44
CA ALA A 143 -16.64 6.94 -2.02
C ALA A 143 -16.50 6.41 -0.59
N GLY A 144 -15.31 5.89 -0.24
CA GLY A 144 -15.04 5.40 1.12
C GLY A 144 -15.21 6.48 2.20
N VAL A 145 -14.67 7.69 1.98
CA VAL A 145 -14.82 8.82 2.91
C VAL A 145 -16.27 9.30 2.99
N THR A 146 -16.96 9.42 1.85
CA THR A 146 -18.37 9.81 1.82
C THR A 146 -19.23 8.84 2.63
N LEU A 147 -19.06 7.53 2.45
CA LEU A 147 -19.80 6.51 3.20
C LEU A 147 -19.52 6.57 4.72
N ALA A 148 -18.27 6.83 5.11
CA ALA A 148 -17.90 6.98 6.51
C ALA A 148 -18.57 8.21 7.13
N LEU A 149 -18.56 9.35 6.44
CA LEU A 149 -19.19 10.59 6.90
C LEU A 149 -20.72 10.47 6.97
N GLU A 150 -21.35 9.89 5.95
CA GLU A 150 -22.79 9.64 5.96
C GLU A 150 -23.21 8.77 7.15
N SER A 151 -22.39 7.79 7.53
CA SER A 151 -22.64 6.96 8.70
C SER A 151 -22.55 7.78 10.00
N LEU A 152 -21.56 8.67 10.12
CA LEU A 152 -21.43 9.57 11.28
C LEU A 152 -22.60 10.58 11.36
N PHE A 153 -23.03 11.14 10.23
CA PHE A 153 -24.20 12.02 10.16
C PHE A 153 -25.48 11.30 10.59
N LYS A 154 -25.68 10.04 10.15
CA LYS A 154 -26.81 9.21 10.57
C LYS A 154 -26.82 8.94 12.08
N TRP A 155 -25.67 9.01 12.74
CA TRP A 155 -25.55 8.91 14.20
C TRP A 155 -25.64 10.26 14.93
N GLY A 156 -25.88 11.35 14.20
CA GLY A 156 -26.04 12.69 14.77
C GLY A 156 -24.73 13.45 14.99
N HIS A 157 -23.60 12.93 14.51
CA HIS A 157 -22.32 13.64 14.61
C HIS A 157 -22.18 14.69 13.50
N HIS A 158 -22.15 15.97 13.89
CA HIS A 158 -21.95 17.09 12.95
C HIS A 158 -20.63 17.83 13.17
N GLN A 159 -19.96 17.56 14.29
CA GLN A 159 -18.63 18.08 14.60
C GLN A 159 -17.64 16.94 14.51
N ILE A 160 -17.09 16.74 13.31
CA ILE A 160 -16.24 15.60 12.97
C ILE A 160 -14.84 16.13 12.66
N ALA A 161 -13.82 15.67 13.36
CA ALA A 161 -12.42 15.96 13.02
C ALA A 161 -11.89 14.91 12.03
N PHE A 162 -11.05 15.32 11.10
CA PHE A 162 -10.33 14.42 10.20
C PHE A 162 -8.84 14.39 10.57
N ILE A 163 -8.30 13.23 10.94
CA ILE A 163 -6.86 13.04 11.11
C ILE A 163 -6.28 12.70 9.73
N GLY A 164 -5.46 13.61 9.21
CA GLY A 164 -4.84 13.50 7.89
C GLY A 164 -3.58 12.66 7.87
N GLY A 165 -2.69 12.95 6.93
CA GLY A 165 -1.40 12.27 6.80
C GLY A 165 -0.48 12.97 5.80
N PRO A 166 0.64 12.33 5.42
CA PRO A 166 1.57 12.85 4.43
C PRO A 166 0.91 13.23 3.12
N ARG A 167 1.55 14.14 2.38
CA ARG A 167 1.11 14.53 1.03
C ARG A 167 1.30 13.36 0.07
N HIS A 168 0.22 12.63 -0.18
CA HIS A 168 0.13 11.55 -1.16
C HIS A 168 -1.22 11.62 -1.87
N PRO A 169 -1.33 11.33 -3.18
CA PRO A 169 -2.57 11.46 -3.94
C PRO A 169 -3.79 10.80 -3.27
N SER A 170 -3.66 9.58 -2.76
CA SER A 170 -4.76 8.90 -2.05
C SER A 170 -5.17 9.58 -0.74
N ILE A 171 -4.23 10.17 0.01
CA ILE A 171 -4.51 10.88 1.26
C ILE A 171 -5.13 12.26 0.97
N LEU A 172 -4.65 12.93 -0.08
CA LEU A 172 -5.24 14.18 -0.56
C LEU A 172 -6.67 13.95 -1.04
N GLU A 173 -6.96 12.85 -1.74
CA GLU A 173 -8.32 12.49 -2.14
C GLU A 173 -9.25 12.30 -0.94
N ARG A 174 -8.80 11.61 0.12
CA ARG A 174 -9.58 11.47 1.36
C ARG A 174 -9.82 12.81 2.03
N THR A 175 -8.78 13.62 2.17
CA THR A 175 -8.84 14.94 2.84
C THR A 175 -9.77 15.89 2.10
N THR A 176 -9.59 16.03 0.78
CA THR A 176 -10.41 16.91 -0.06
C THR A 176 -11.87 16.44 -0.14
N THR A 177 -12.11 15.13 -0.16
CA THR A 177 -13.48 14.59 -0.11
C THR A 177 -14.13 14.89 1.24
N TYR A 178 -13.40 14.73 2.35
CA TYR A 178 -13.89 15.10 3.67
C TYR A 178 -14.30 16.57 3.73
N GLU A 179 -13.44 17.48 3.28
CA GLU A 179 -13.73 18.93 3.24
C GLU A 179 -14.98 19.22 2.42
N LYS A 180 -15.05 18.65 1.22
CA LYS A 180 -16.18 18.83 0.30
C LYS A 180 -17.49 18.34 0.91
N VAL A 181 -17.51 17.13 1.48
CA VAL A 181 -18.73 16.54 2.05
C VAL A 181 -19.20 17.32 3.28
N MET A 182 -18.27 17.75 4.15
CA MET A 182 -18.60 18.60 5.30
C MET A 182 -19.22 19.93 4.86
N GLN A 183 -18.60 20.60 3.88
CA GLN A 183 -19.11 21.86 3.32
C GLN A 183 -20.48 21.71 2.65
N GLN A 184 -20.71 20.61 1.93
CA GLN A 184 -22.01 20.30 1.32
C GLN A 184 -23.15 20.16 2.35
N HIS A 185 -22.83 19.80 3.59
CA HIS A 185 -23.80 19.72 4.70
C HIS A 185 -23.85 21.01 5.54
N GLY A 186 -23.18 22.09 5.11
CA GLY A 186 -23.09 23.33 5.88
C GLY A 186 -22.24 23.22 7.14
N LEU A 187 -21.37 22.21 7.23
CA LEU A 187 -20.49 21.95 8.37
C LEU A 187 -19.08 22.48 8.10
N HIS A 188 -18.39 22.88 9.16
CA HIS A 188 -17.04 23.39 9.08
C HIS A 188 -16.02 22.23 9.14
N PRO A 189 -15.18 22.02 8.10
CA PRO A 189 -14.13 21.02 8.15
C PRO A 189 -13.10 21.34 9.25
N ARG A 190 -12.60 20.30 9.92
CA ARG A 190 -11.53 20.38 10.93
C ARG A 190 -10.52 19.29 10.65
N ILE A 191 -9.37 19.66 10.09
CA ILE A 191 -8.29 18.73 9.74
C ILE A 191 -7.19 18.85 10.79
N ILE A 192 -6.83 17.71 11.38
CA ILE A 192 -5.66 17.57 12.24
C ILE A 192 -4.54 16.98 11.37
N PRO A 193 -3.45 17.72 11.11
CA PRO A 193 -2.35 17.21 10.32
C PRO A 193 -1.64 16.09 11.07
N ALA A 194 -1.12 15.11 10.33
CA ALA A 194 -0.30 14.03 10.88
C ALA A 194 0.94 13.83 10.02
N SER A 195 2.07 13.54 10.66
CA SER A 195 3.37 13.33 10.00
C SER A 195 3.43 12.03 9.20
N GLY A 196 2.68 11.02 9.62
CA GLY A 196 2.66 9.69 9.05
C GLY A 196 1.28 9.05 9.15
N LEU A 197 1.24 7.73 8.98
CA LEU A 197 0.02 6.92 8.93
C LEU A 197 0.05 5.78 9.96
N ASP A 198 0.93 5.86 10.95
CA ASP A 198 1.11 4.85 11.98
C ASP A 198 0.23 5.12 13.21
N PRO A 199 0.10 4.13 14.13
CA PRO A 199 -0.65 4.34 15.37
C PRO A 199 -0.12 5.53 16.18
N GLN A 200 1.19 5.71 16.25
CA GLN A 200 1.80 6.83 16.96
C GLN A 200 1.35 8.19 16.40
N ASP A 201 1.16 8.31 15.08
CA ASP A 201 0.66 9.53 14.46
C ASP A 201 -0.79 9.82 14.88
N GLY A 202 -1.62 8.78 14.96
CA GLY A 202 -3.00 8.89 15.46
C GLY A 202 -3.07 9.33 16.93
N GLU A 203 -2.14 8.86 17.77
CA GLU A 203 -2.02 9.28 19.17
C GLU A 203 -1.64 10.76 19.29
N CYS A 204 -0.61 11.19 18.56
CA CYS A 204 -0.17 12.58 18.52
C CYS A 204 -1.30 13.51 18.03
N ALA A 205 -2.07 13.08 17.03
CA ALA A 205 -3.20 13.84 16.51
C ALA A 205 -4.34 13.99 17.53
N VAL A 206 -4.59 12.98 18.38
CA VAL A 206 -5.54 13.12 19.49
C VAL A 206 -5.04 14.14 20.52
N ASP A 207 -3.75 14.12 20.86
CA ASP A 207 -3.18 15.12 21.78
C ASP A 207 -3.32 16.54 21.22
N GLU A 208 -3.18 16.73 19.91
CA GLU A 208 -3.44 18.00 19.24
C GLU A 208 -4.92 18.40 19.28
N LEU A 209 -5.81 17.47 18.95
CA LEU A 209 -7.25 17.70 18.97
C LEU A 209 -7.71 18.16 20.37
N LEU A 210 -7.30 17.46 21.43
CA LEU A 210 -7.67 17.78 22.80
C LEU A 210 -7.08 19.12 23.26
N ARG A 211 -5.83 19.44 22.90
CA ARG A 211 -5.21 20.75 23.21
C ARG A 211 -5.92 21.91 22.53
N SER A 212 -6.41 21.70 21.31
CA SER A 212 -7.10 22.76 20.55
C SER A 212 -8.48 23.12 21.10
N SER A 213 -8.99 22.42 22.14
CA SER A 213 -10.35 22.56 22.66
C SER A 213 -11.41 22.48 21.54
N ALA A 214 -11.13 21.67 20.52
CA ALA A 214 -12.06 21.47 19.44
C ALA A 214 -13.24 20.61 19.94
N ASP A 215 -14.46 21.10 19.75
CA ASP A 215 -15.70 20.40 20.07
C ASP A 215 -16.00 19.23 19.10
N ALA A 216 -15.03 18.36 18.84
CA ALA A 216 -15.22 17.19 17.98
C ALA A 216 -15.97 16.09 18.76
N THR A 217 -17.06 15.61 18.17
CA THR A 217 -17.86 14.50 18.71
C THR A 217 -17.56 13.17 18.03
N ALA A 218 -16.85 13.21 16.89
CA ALA A 218 -16.35 12.05 16.17
C ALA A 218 -15.01 12.38 15.48
N ILE A 219 -14.22 11.33 15.21
CA ILE A 219 -12.95 11.41 14.50
C ILE A 219 -13.01 10.44 13.32
N LEU A 220 -12.70 10.94 12.12
CA LEU A 220 -12.40 10.14 10.94
C LEU A 220 -10.89 10.15 10.73
N CYS A 221 -10.25 8.98 10.64
CA CYS A 221 -8.81 8.89 10.41
C CYS A 221 -8.52 8.54 8.94
N ALA A 222 -7.34 8.91 8.44
CA ALA A 222 -6.95 8.58 7.08
C ALA A 222 -6.77 7.07 6.86
N ASN A 223 -6.43 6.30 7.91
CA ASN A 223 -6.40 4.83 7.88
C ASN A 223 -6.70 4.19 9.25
N ASP A 224 -6.75 2.85 9.26
CA ASP A 224 -7.05 2.07 10.45
C ASP A 224 -5.93 2.11 11.50
N SER A 225 -4.66 2.15 11.07
CA SER A 225 -3.52 2.26 11.99
C SER A 225 -3.59 3.52 12.86
N GLN A 226 -3.85 4.67 12.23
CA GLN A 226 -4.10 5.92 12.96
C GLN A 226 -5.35 5.83 13.82
N ALA A 227 -6.44 5.22 13.33
CA ALA A 227 -7.66 5.05 14.12
C ALA A 227 -7.41 4.23 15.39
N ILE A 228 -6.62 3.16 15.31
CA ILE A 228 -6.21 2.34 16.46
C ILE A 228 -5.42 3.19 17.46
N GLY A 229 -4.44 3.96 16.99
CA GLY A 229 -3.67 4.89 17.82
C GLY A 229 -4.55 5.94 18.50
N ALA A 230 -5.42 6.59 17.73
CA ALA A 230 -6.36 7.59 18.23
C ALA A 230 -7.29 7.00 19.30
N MET A 231 -7.86 5.81 19.06
CA MET A 231 -8.69 5.10 20.04
C MET A 231 -7.92 4.75 21.31
N ARG A 232 -6.66 4.32 21.19
CA ARG A 232 -5.79 4.03 22.35
C ARG A 232 -5.59 5.31 23.16
N ARG A 233 -5.22 6.40 22.51
CA ARG A 233 -4.92 7.66 23.18
C ARG A 233 -6.15 8.29 23.84
N LEU A 234 -7.30 8.27 23.17
CA LEU A 234 -8.56 8.76 23.76
C LEU A 234 -8.88 8.03 25.06
N LYS A 235 -8.71 6.70 25.10
CA LYS A 235 -8.92 5.90 26.32
C LYS A 235 -7.93 6.27 27.43
N GLU A 236 -6.66 6.46 27.10
CA GLU A 236 -5.63 6.90 28.07
C GLU A 236 -5.97 8.27 28.69
N GLN A 237 -6.56 9.16 27.89
CA GLN A 237 -7.03 10.48 28.32
C GLN A 237 -8.41 10.45 29.01
N GLY A 238 -8.95 9.26 29.28
CA GLY A 238 -10.21 9.08 30.01
C GLY A 238 -11.48 9.25 29.18
N HIS A 239 -11.38 9.39 27.85
CA HIS A 239 -12.53 9.45 26.96
C HIS A 239 -13.05 8.05 26.63
N ALA A 240 -14.37 7.85 26.77
CA ALA A 240 -15.02 6.64 26.31
C ALA A 240 -15.04 6.62 24.77
N VAL A 241 -14.44 5.59 24.17
CA VAL A 241 -14.55 5.34 22.73
C VAL A 241 -15.79 4.49 22.49
N PHE A 242 -16.83 5.11 21.93
CA PHE A 242 -18.13 4.48 21.72
C PHE A 242 -18.01 3.27 20.78
N ARG A 243 -18.50 2.11 21.22
CA ARG A 243 -18.82 0.98 20.36
C ARG A 243 -20.32 1.03 20.09
N ARG A 244 -20.71 0.86 18.83
CA ARG A 244 -22.10 0.80 18.34
C ARG A 244 -23.03 0.09 19.35
N PRO A 245 -24.27 0.56 19.57
CA PRO A 245 -25.28 -0.32 20.15
C PRO A 245 -25.51 -1.45 19.14
N SER A 246 -25.50 -2.69 19.63
CA SER A 246 -25.93 -3.88 18.89
C SER A 246 -27.35 -3.75 18.39
#